data_AF-A0ABD6A3F3-F1
#
_entry.id   AF-A0ABD6A3F3-F1
#
_cell.length_a   1.000
_cell.length_b   1.000
_cell.length_c   1.000
_cell.angle_alpha   90.00
_cell.angle_beta   90.00
_cell.angle_gamma   90.00
#
_symmetry.space_group_name_H-M   'P 1'
#
loop_
_entity.id
_entity.type
_entity.pdbx_description
1 polymer ?
#
loop_
_entity_poly.entity_id
_entity_poly.type
_entity_poly.pdbx_seq_one_letter_code
_entity_poly.pdbx_strand_id
1 'polypeptide(L)'
;MSEHPPSSGDRDFVTVFKTGSVDRDDYPELAEHLLEGRTQLASETGYLMKFGDISHRGLTPFDVASLHDVPAYPLPEAALESLPAHVRADLERDGAVQMFGVYNREHHRFDEVALAWEEKDFLERIAELVAGDCSLHEAVDWTVVEEAERYTVAQWADIRGVTEDAVRSNVNSAREKLLAEEDRDSNSAPP
;
A
#
# COMPACT_ATOMS: atom_id res chain seq x y z
N MET A 1 -11.26 19.37 -23.77
CA MET A 1 -11.54 20.04 -22.49
C MET A 1 -10.95 19.14 -21.43
N SER A 2 -9.99 19.61 -20.65
CA SER A 2 -9.42 18.81 -19.57
C SER A 2 -10.49 18.64 -18.50
N GLU A 3 -11.09 17.45 -18.44
CA GLU A 3 -12.05 17.13 -17.38
C GLU A 3 -11.28 17.17 -16.06
N HIS A 4 -11.79 17.92 -15.08
CA HIS A 4 -11.19 17.94 -13.75
C HIS A 4 -11.69 16.71 -12.98
N PRO A 5 -10.83 16.03 -12.21
CA PRO A 5 -11.21 14.84 -11.43
C PRO A 5 -12.37 15.18 -10.48
N PRO A 6 -13.33 14.27 -10.19
CA PRO A 6 -14.46 14.51 -9.26
C PRO A 6 -14.00 15.03 -7.87
N SER A 7 -14.87 15.77 -7.18
CA SER A 7 -14.68 16.23 -5.79
C SER A 7 -16.08 16.42 -5.19
N SER A 8 -16.60 15.34 -4.62
CA SER A 8 -17.96 15.29 -4.05
C SER A 8 -17.98 15.56 -2.54
N GLY A 9 -16.82 15.66 -1.89
CA GLY A 9 -16.71 15.84 -0.43
C GLY A 9 -16.83 14.53 0.35
N ASP A 10 -17.24 13.44 -0.29
CA ASP A 10 -17.14 12.07 0.23
C ASP A 10 -15.78 11.46 -0.12
N ARG A 11 -15.39 10.38 0.59
CA ARG A 11 -14.17 9.64 0.28
C ARG A 11 -14.33 8.93 -1.06
N ASP A 12 -13.55 9.35 -2.04
CA ASP A 12 -13.51 8.71 -3.36
C ASP A 12 -12.65 7.44 -3.29
N PHE A 13 -13.05 6.41 -4.05
CA PHE A 13 -12.19 5.25 -4.29
C PHE A 13 -11.20 5.60 -5.40
N VAL A 14 -9.92 5.68 -5.05
CA VAL A 14 -8.86 6.15 -5.95
C VAL A 14 -7.85 5.04 -6.17
N THR A 15 -7.55 4.80 -7.45
CA THR A 15 -6.45 3.91 -7.85
C THR A 15 -5.33 4.75 -8.41
N VAL A 16 -4.13 4.63 -7.84
CA VAL A 16 -2.92 5.31 -8.32
C VAL A 16 -1.98 4.26 -8.88
N PHE A 17 -1.37 4.51 -10.05
CA PHE A 17 -0.48 3.57 -10.71
C PHE A 17 0.65 4.28 -11.44
N LYS A 18 1.82 3.63 -11.48
CA LYS A 18 3.03 4.11 -12.13
C LYS A 18 2.93 3.83 -13.62
N THR A 19 3.20 4.85 -14.43
CA THR A 19 3.07 4.79 -15.90
C THR A 19 4.07 3.82 -16.56
N GLY A 20 5.15 3.45 -15.87
CA GLY A 20 6.20 2.56 -16.37
C GLY A 20 6.22 1.16 -15.76
N SER A 21 5.30 0.81 -14.87
CA SER A 21 5.26 -0.50 -14.20
C SER A 21 4.34 -1.51 -14.87
N VAL A 22 3.64 -1.13 -15.94
CA VAL A 22 2.80 -2.07 -16.69
C VAL A 22 3.69 -2.87 -17.63
N ASP A 23 3.77 -4.18 -17.36
CA ASP A 23 4.42 -5.11 -18.27
C ASP A 23 3.63 -5.17 -19.57
N ARG A 24 4.30 -4.88 -20.68
CA ARG A 24 3.69 -4.84 -22.02
C ARG A 24 3.37 -6.24 -22.52
N ASP A 25 4.06 -7.26 -22.02
CA ASP A 25 3.82 -8.64 -22.39
C ASP A 25 2.58 -9.20 -21.68
N ASP A 26 2.34 -8.79 -20.43
CA ASP A 26 1.16 -9.21 -19.65
C ASP A 26 -0.08 -8.34 -19.92
N TYR A 27 0.10 -7.04 -20.20
CA TYR A 27 -0.99 -6.08 -20.40
C TYR A 27 -0.74 -5.14 -21.60
N PRO A 28 -0.77 -5.67 -22.84
CA PRO A 28 -0.38 -4.92 -24.04
C PRO A 28 -1.30 -3.72 -24.35
N GLU A 29 -2.61 -3.87 -24.17
CA GLU A 29 -3.59 -2.80 -24.42
C GLU A 29 -3.46 -1.67 -23.37
N LEU A 30 -3.26 -2.03 -22.10
CA LEU A 30 -3.04 -1.08 -21.02
C LEU A 30 -1.73 -0.31 -21.21
N ALA A 31 -0.65 -0.99 -21.63
CA ALA A 31 0.63 -0.37 -21.91
C ALA A 31 0.54 0.66 -23.05
N GLU A 32 -0.21 0.36 -24.12
CA GLU A 32 -0.45 1.30 -25.21
C GLU A 32 -1.28 2.50 -24.77
N HIS A 33 -2.33 2.29 -23.99
CA HIS A 33 -3.13 3.39 -23.44
C HIS A 33 -2.37 4.27 -22.44
N LEU A 34 -1.46 3.70 -21.66
CA LEU A 34 -0.58 4.45 -20.78
C LEU A 34 0.46 5.26 -21.54
N LEU A 35 0.95 4.75 -22.68
CA LEU A 35 1.81 5.47 -23.61
C LEU A 35 1.07 6.62 -24.31
N GLU A 36 -0.18 6.41 -24.71
CA GLU A 36 -1.07 7.46 -25.24
C GLU A 36 -1.41 8.51 -24.17
N GLY A 37 -1.69 8.07 -22.94
CA GLY A 37 -1.89 8.94 -21.78
C GLY A 37 -0.64 9.76 -21.45
N ARG A 38 0.56 9.16 -21.50
CA ARG A 38 1.86 9.86 -21.33
C ARG A 38 2.11 10.92 -22.39
N THR A 39 1.65 10.71 -23.63
CA THR A 39 1.87 11.65 -24.73
C THR A 39 0.86 12.80 -24.73
N GLN A 40 -0.34 12.60 -24.17
CA GLN A 40 -1.31 13.68 -23.96
C GLN A 40 -1.14 14.43 -22.63
N LEU A 41 -0.66 13.76 -21.59
CA LEU A 41 -0.49 14.29 -20.24
C LEU A 41 0.94 14.00 -19.80
N ALA A 42 1.83 15.00 -19.92
CA ALA A 42 3.18 14.93 -19.38
C ALA A 42 3.09 14.82 -17.85
N SER A 43 2.96 13.59 -17.32
CA SER A 43 2.93 13.33 -15.89
C SER A 43 4.31 13.64 -15.31
N GLU A 44 4.41 14.78 -14.63
CA GLU A 44 5.63 15.26 -13.98
C GLU A 44 6.16 14.26 -12.94
N THR A 45 5.27 13.48 -12.32
CA THR A 45 5.59 12.50 -11.27
C THR A 45 5.78 11.08 -11.79
N GLY A 46 5.41 10.79 -13.04
CA GLY A 46 5.41 9.43 -13.59
C GLY A 46 4.25 8.54 -13.09
N TYR A 47 3.30 9.10 -12.35
CA TYR A 47 2.12 8.42 -11.84
C TYR A 47 0.82 8.96 -12.45
N LEU A 48 -0.20 8.11 -12.51
CA LEU A 48 -1.56 8.46 -12.88
C LEU A 48 -2.51 8.05 -11.75
N MET A 49 -3.64 8.73 -11.67
CA MET A 49 -4.74 8.41 -10.75
C MET A 49 -6.06 8.27 -11.50
N LYS A 50 -6.89 7.33 -11.06
CA LYS A 50 -8.26 7.11 -11.50
C LYS A 50 -9.20 7.16 -10.30
N PHE A 51 -10.34 7.83 -10.48
CA PHE A 51 -11.43 7.90 -9.50
C PHE A 51 -12.48 6.86 -9.88
N GLY A 52 -12.49 5.74 -9.17
CA GLY A 52 -13.42 4.63 -9.38
C GLY A 52 -14.62 4.67 -8.43
N ASP A 53 -15.54 3.74 -8.65
CA ASP A 53 -16.68 3.50 -7.76
C ASP A 53 -16.30 2.48 -6.66
N ILE A 54 -17.02 2.47 -5.53
CA ILE A 54 -16.83 1.49 -4.45
C ILE A 54 -17.00 0.05 -4.97
N SER A 55 -17.85 -0.17 -5.97
CA SER A 55 -18.02 -1.47 -6.64
C SER A 55 -16.74 -2.00 -7.30
N HIS A 56 -15.76 -1.12 -7.59
CA HIS A 56 -14.45 -1.51 -8.13
C HIS A 56 -13.48 -2.02 -7.06
N ARG A 57 -13.85 -1.99 -5.77
CA ARG A 57 -13.00 -2.48 -4.66
C ARG A 57 -12.57 -3.94 -4.81
N GLY A 58 -13.35 -4.77 -5.51
CA GLY A 58 -13.02 -6.16 -5.78
C GLY A 58 -12.08 -6.39 -6.96
N LEU A 59 -11.74 -5.34 -7.71
CA LEU A 59 -10.86 -5.40 -8.88
C LEU A 59 -9.41 -5.12 -8.46
N THR A 60 -8.44 -5.71 -9.16
CA THR A 60 -7.04 -5.36 -8.92
C THR A 60 -6.76 -3.93 -9.40
N PRO A 61 -5.70 -3.26 -8.89
CA PRO A 61 -5.33 -1.92 -9.36
C PRO A 61 -5.15 -1.83 -10.88
N PHE A 62 -4.64 -2.89 -11.53
CA PHE A 62 -4.43 -2.94 -12.98
C PHE A 62 -5.72 -3.19 -13.77
N ASP A 63 -6.67 -3.95 -13.22
CA ASP A 63 -8.00 -4.09 -13.80
C ASP A 63 -8.72 -2.72 -13.85
N VAL A 64 -8.61 -1.94 -12.76
CA VAL A 64 -9.15 -0.57 -12.71
C VAL A 64 -8.42 0.36 -13.69
N ALA A 65 -7.10 0.21 -13.83
CA ALA A 65 -6.32 0.96 -14.80
C ALA A 65 -6.78 0.69 -16.26
N SER A 66 -7.34 -0.49 -16.52
CA SER A 66 -7.86 -0.89 -17.84
C SER A 66 -9.30 -0.45 -18.12
N LEU A 67 -10.03 0.07 -17.12
CA LEU A 67 -11.40 0.56 -17.30
C LEU A 67 -11.45 1.81 -18.21
N HIS A 68 -12.06 1.69 -19.38
CA HIS A 68 -12.15 2.77 -20.38
C HIS A 68 -13.16 3.86 -20.03
N ASP A 69 -14.17 3.52 -19.23
CA ASP A 69 -15.20 4.43 -18.74
C ASP A 69 -14.72 5.28 -17.56
N VAL A 70 -13.56 4.95 -16.98
CA VAL A 70 -12.94 5.72 -15.89
C VAL A 70 -11.75 6.53 -16.42
N PRO A 71 -11.85 7.87 -16.50
CA PRO A 71 -10.78 8.72 -17.00
C PRO A 71 -9.56 8.68 -16.06
N ALA A 72 -8.37 8.63 -16.67
CA ALA A 72 -7.08 8.72 -15.97
C ALA A 72 -6.56 10.17 -15.95
N TYR A 73 -6.01 10.58 -14.82
CA TYR A 73 -5.46 11.91 -14.61
C TYR A 73 -3.98 11.81 -14.18
N PRO A 74 -3.12 12.78 -14.54
CA PRO A 74 -1.78 12.87 -13.96
C PRO A 74 -1.90 13.10 -12.45
N LEU A 75 -1.09 12.38 -11.68
CA LEU A 75 -0.99 12.61 -10.24
C LEU A 75 -0.11 13.84 -10.00
N PRO A 76 -0.64 14.94 -9.44
CA PRO A 76 0.17 16.12 -9.11
C PRO A 76 1.22 15.80 -8.04
N GLU A 77 2.35 16.51 -8.05
CA GLU A 77 3.42 16.34 -7.05
C GLU A 77 2.91 16.59 -5.62
N ALA A 78 2.15 17.67 -5.41
CA ALA A 78 1.50 17.95 -4.13
C ALA A 78 0.57 16.82 -3.65
N ALA A 79 -0.07 16.09 -4.59
CA ALA A 79 -0.94 14.98 -4.26
C ALA A 79 -0.12 13.77 -3.83
N LEU A 80 0.95 13.47 -4.57
CA LEU A 80 1.90 12.42 -4.22
C LEU A 80 2.54 12.68 -2.85
N GLU A 81 2.99 13.90 -2.57
CA GLU A 81 3.60 14.28 -1.29
C GLU A 81 2.61 14.26 -0.12
N SER A 82 1.33 14.54 -0.39
CA SER A 82 0.28 14.48 0.64
C SER A 82 -0.11 13.06 1.05
N LEU A 83 0.30 12.05 0.28
CA LEU A 83 -0.02 10.66 0.59
C LEU A 83 0.66 10.20 1.88
N PRO A 84 -0.04 9.43 2.74
CA PRO A 84 0.59 8.77 3.88
C PRO A 84 1.80 7.93 3.45
N ALA A 85 2.82 7.86 4.30
CA ALA A 85 4.06 7.13 4.02
C ALA A 85 3.81 5.67 3.60
N HIS A 86 2.84 5.00 4.22
CA HIS A 86 2.46 3.62 3.87
C HIS A 86 1.90 3.49 2.45
N VAL A 87 1.09 4.45 1.99
CA VAL A 87 0.54 4.46 0.62
C VAL A 87 1.66 4.73 -0.40
N ARG A 88 2.58 5.65 -0.08
CA ARG A 88 3.74 5.92 -0.94
C ARG A 88 4.65 4.70 -1.05
N ALA A 89 4.91 4.01 0.06
CA ALA A 89 5.70 2.79 0.08
C ALA A 89 5.07 1.67 -0.78
N ASP A 90 3.76 1.43 -0.63
CA ASP A 90 3.03 0.46 -1.46
C ASP A 90 3.10 0.84 -2.95
N LEU A 91 2.92 2.13 -3.27
CA LEU A 91 3.00 2.64 -4.65
C LEU A 91 4.40 2.52 -5.27
N GLU A 92 5.47 2.69 -4.48
CA GLU A 92 6.85 2.51 -4.91
C GLU A 92 7.19 1.04 -5.15
N ARG A 93 6.74 0.15 -4.26
CA ARG A 93 7.02 -1.29 -4.28
C ARG A 93 6.23 -1.99 -5.39
N ASP A 94 4.92 -1.77 -5.43
CA ASP A 94 3.99 -2.54 -6.27
C ASP A 94 3.69 -1.83 -7.58
N GLY A 95 4.07 -0.56 -7.71
CA GLY A 95 3.76 0.26 -8.86
C GLY A 95 2.29 0.66 -8.96
N ALA A 96 1.42 0.23 -8.04
CA ALA A 96 0.03 0.63 -7.96
C ALA A 96 -0.55 0.47 -6.55
N VAL A 97 -1.54 1.29 -6.21
CA VAL A 97 -2.25 1.22 -4.92
C VAL A 97 -3.71 1.63 -5.09
N GLN A 98 -4.58 1.00 -4.29
CA GLN A 98 -6.00 1.35 -4.15
C GLN A 98 -6.28 1.89 -2.75
N MET A 99 -6.91 3.06 -2.71
CA MET A 99 -7.16 3.79 -1.47
C MET A 99 -8.52 4.50 -1.52
N PHE A 100 -9.04 4.82 -0.35
CA PHE A 100 -10.06 5.83 -0.16
C PHE A 100 -9.40 7.15 0.22
N GLY A 101 -9.87 8.27 -0.30
CA GLY A 101 -9.38 9.58 0.09
C GLY A 101 -10.26 10.72 -0.41
N VAL A 102 -10.19 11.87 0.23
CA VAL A 102 -10.87 13.09 -0.21
C VAL A 102 -9.88 13.90 -1.03
N TYR A 103 -10.12 14.06 -2.33
CA TYR A 103 -9.24 14.85 -3.19
C TYR A 103 -9.62 16.34 -3.16
N ASN A 104 -8.72 17.17 -2.65
CA ASN A 104 -8.85 18.62 -2.66
C ASN A 104 -8.31 19.18 -3.98
N ARG A 105 -9.22 19.63 -4.85
CA ARG A 105 -8.88 20.20 -6.16
C ARG A 105 -8.15 21.54 -6.08
N GLU A 106 -8.42 22.36 -5.06
CA GLU A 106 -7.81 23.70 -4.93
C GLU A 106 -6.34 23.62 -4.55
N HIS A 107 -5.99 22.61 -3.73
CA HIS A 107 -4.62 22.41 -3.25
C HIS A 107 -3.92 21.20 -3.88
N HIS A 108 -4.58 20.50 -4.80
CA HIS A 108 -4.06 19.30 -5.45
C HIS A 108 -3.51 18.27 -4.47
N ARG A 109 -4.27 17.95 -3.41
CA ARG A 109 -3.82 17.06 -2.34
C ARG A 109 -4.90 16.06 -1.91
N PHE A 110 -4.49 14.97 -1.30
CA PHE A 110 -5.39 14.03 -0.63
C PHE A 110 -5.49 14.32 0.86
N ASP A 111 -6.72 14.29 1.36
CA ASP A 111 -7.07 14.35 2.77
C ASP A 111 -7.76 13.03 3.17
N GLU A 112 -7.64 12.63 4.44
CA GLU A 112 -8.29 11.42 5.00
C GLU A 112 -8.06 10.11 4.22
N VAL A 113 -6.81 9.84 3.87
CA VAL A 113 -6.44 8.65 3.09
C VAL A 113 -6.51 7.37 3.95
N ALA A 114 -7.14 6.32 3.42
CA ALA A 114 -7.17 4.98 3.99
C ALA A 114 -7.00 3.93 2.89
N LEU A 115 -6.28 2.83 3.15
CA LEU A 115 -6.16 1.73 2.21
C LEU A 115 -7.50 1.00 2.02
N ALA A 116 -7.76 0.47 0.83
CA ALA A 116 -9.03 -0.15 0.48
C ALA A 116 -9.16 -1.66 0.86
N TRP A 117 -8.28 -2.20 1.70
CA TRP A 117 -8.18 -3.64 1.97
C TRP A 117 -9.02 -4.12 3.17
N GLU A 118 -9.34 -5.43 3.23
CA GLU A 118 -9.93 -6.10 4.40
C GLU A 118 -8.84 -6.73 5.27
N GLU A 119 -8.49 -6.07 6.38
CA GLU A 119 -7.48 -6.55 7.35
C GLU A 119 -8.12 -7.45 8.41
N LYS A 120 -8.40 -8.72 8.09
CA LYS A 120 -8.79 -9.69 9.12
C LYS A 120 -7.62 -10.52 9.66
N ASP A 121 -6.67 -10.89 8.82
CA ASP A 121 -5.67 -11.91 9.19
C ASP A 121 -4.56 -11.37 10.12
N PHE A 122 -4.22 -10.08 10.03
CA PHE A 122 -3.13 -9.50 10.83
C PHE A 122 -3.46 -9.34 12.31
N LEU A 123 -4.71 -9.00 12.65
CA LEU A 123 -5.11 -8.78 14.04
C LEU A 123 -5.09 -10.08 14.84
N GLU A 124 -5.58 -11.16 14.22
CA GLU A 124 -5.56 -12.50 14.82
C GLU A 124 -4.11 -12.96 15.01
N ARG A 125 -3.25 -12.77 14.01
CA ARG A 125 -1.83 -13.12 14.11
C ARG A 125 -1.08 -12.33 15.19
N ILE A 126 -1.29 -11.02 15.28
CA ILE A 126 -0.68 -10.18 16.33
C ILE A 126 -1.17 -10.64 17.72
N ALA A 127 -2.45 -10.98 17.86
CA ALA A 127 -2.99 -11.44 19.13
C ALA A 127 -2.37 -12.78 19.57
N GLU A 128 -2.13 -13.71 18.64
CA GLU A 128 -1.42 -14.97 18.91
C GLU A 128 0.00 -14.72 19.40
N LEU A 129 0.77 -13.87 18.72
CA LEU A 129 2.14 -13.55 19.11
C LEU A 129 2.21 -12.90 20.49
N VAL A 130 1.27 -12.01 20.81
CA VAL A 130 1.18 -11.40 22.14
C VAL A 130 0.81 -12.42 23.21
N ALA A 131 -0.03 -13.40 22.89
CA ALA A 131 -0.31 -14.52 23.79
C ALA A 131 0.93 -15.43 23.98
N GLY A 132 1.78 -15.54 22.96
CA GLY A 132 3.09 -16.23 22.95
C GLY A 132 4.26 -15.39 23.48
N ASP A 133 4.01 -14.51 24.45
CA ASP A 133 5.04 -13.74 25.18
C ASP A 133 5.78 -12.65 24.36
N CYS A 134 5.36 -12.35 23.12
CA CYS A 134 5.80 -11.13 22.45
C CYS A 134 5.12 -9.89 23.06
N SER A 135 5.84 -8.78 23.15
CA SER A 135 5.20 -7.49 23.39
C SER A 135 4.39 -7.06 22.18
N LEU A 136 3.43 -6.15 22.34
CA LEU A 136 2.66 -5.61 21.21
C LEU A 136 3.58 -5.02 20.12
N HIS A 137 4.68 -4.36 20.50
CA HIS A 137 5.60 -3.78 19.54
C HIS A 137 6.42 -4.83 18.79
N GLU A 138 6.84 -5.89 19.48
CA GLU A 138 7.52 -7.05 18.89
C GLU A 138 6.59 -7.78 17.91
N ALA A 139 5.35 -8.07 18.32
CA ALA A 139 4.36 -8.75 17.50
C ALA A 139 4.02 -7.95 16.24
N VAL A 140 3.77 -6.64 16.38
CA VAL A 140 3.48 -5.76 15.24
C VAL A 140 4.67 -5.66 14.29
N ASP A 141 5.89 -5.44 14.81
CA ASP A 141 7.08 -5.28 13.95
C ASP A 141 7.43 -6.59 13.23
N TRP A 142 7.33 -7.73 13.92
CA TRP A 142 7.53 -9.06 13.35
C TRP A 142 6.51 -9.35 12.24
N THR A 143 5.22 -9.20 12.53
CA THR A 143 4.18 -9.51 11.55
C THR A 143 4.28 -8.61 10.33
N VAL A 144 4.57 -7.32 10.50
CA VAL A 144 4.63 -6.37 9.37
C VAL A 144 5.90 -6.52 8.54
N VAL A 145 7.06 -6.70 9.17
CA VAL A 145 8.37 -6.69 8.47
C VAL A 145 8.79 -8.09 8.03
N GLU A 146 8.56 -9.12 8.83
CA GLU A 146 9.08 -10.47 8.58
C GLU A 146 8.01 -11.41 8.02
N GLU A 147 6.81 -11.49 8.61
CA GLU A 147 5.79 -12.44 8.13
C GLU A 147 5.08 -11.94 6.86
N ALA A 148 4.72 -10.66 6.84
CA ALA A 148 4.04 -10.04 5.71
C ALA A 148 5.01 -9.52 4.64
N GLU A 149 6.29 -9.37 4.98
CA GLU A 149 7.31 -8.67 4.19
C GLU A 149 6.78 -7.36 3.59
N ARG A 150 5.90 -6.67 4.34
CA ARG A 150 5.10 -5.58 3.77
C ARG A 150 5.94 -4.34 3.55
N TYR A 151 6.82 -4.06 4.49
CA TYR A 151 7.71 -2.91 4.43
C TYR A 151 9.12 -3.35 4.80
N THR A 152 10.10 -2.68 4.20
CA THR A 152 11.46 -2.73 4.76
C THR A 152 11.47 -2.11 6.16
N VAL A 153 12.47 -2.47 6.97
CA VAL A 153 12.70 -1.88 8.30
C VAL A 153 12.69 -0.35 8.25
N ALA A 154 13.34 0.24 7.25
CA ALA A 154 13.43 1.70 7.10
C ALA A 154 12.05 2.34 6.85
N GLN A 155 11.28 1.77 5.91
CA GLN A 155 9.92 2.23 5.62
C GLN A 155 9.00 2.08 6.83
N TRP A 156 9.09 0.95 7.54
CA TRP A 156 8.26 0.71 8.72
C TRP A 156 8.61 1.62 9.89
N ALA A 157 9.90 1.89 10.10
CA ALA A 157 10.37 2.84 11.11
C ALA A 157 9.86 4.26 10.84
N ASP A 158 9.89 4.71 9.58
CA ASP A 158 9.33 6.01 9.16
C ASP A 158 7.82 6.07 9.41
N ILE A 159 7.06 5.05 9.00
CA ILE A 159 5.60 4.97 9.22
C ILE A 159 5.27 5.04 10.72
N ARG A 160 6.05 4.38 11.57
CA ARG A 160 5.85 4.35 13.02
C ARG A 160 6.39 5.57 13.76
N GLY A 161 7.18 6.42 13.11
CA GLY A 161 7.87 7.54 13.77
C GLY A 161 8.88 7.08 14.83
N VAL A 162 9.58 5.97 14.57
CA VAL A 162 10.64 5.42 15.45
C VAL A 162 11.94 5.22 14.67
N THR A 163 13.03 4.89 15.37
CA THR A 163 14.32 4.59 14.71
C THR A 163 14.35 3.19 14.11
N GLU A 164 15.08 3.00 13.00
CA GLU A 164 15.32 1.67 12.41
C GLU A 164 15.83 0.65 13.43
N ASP A 165 16.76 1.06 14.31
CA ASP A 165 17.34 0.18 15.32
C ASP A 165 16.28 -0.36 16.30
N ALA A 166 15.25 0.43 16.61
CA ALA A 166 14.16 -0.01 17.48
C ALA A 166 13.32 -1.10 16.80
N VAL A 167 13.02 -0.94 15.51
CA VAL A 167 12.33 -1.95 14.70
C VAL A 167 13.16 -3.23 14.60
N ARG A 168 14.46 -3.12 14.27
CA ARG A 168 15.37 -4.29 14.20
C ARG A 168 15.46 -5.02 15.53
N SER A 169 15.55 -4.28 16.64
CA SER A 169 15.60 -4.86 17.98
C SER A 169 14.33 -5.66 18.26
N ASN A 170 13.15 -5.07 18.02
CA ASN A 170 11.88 -5.73 18.25
C ASN A 170 11.71 -6.99 17.39
N VAL A 171 12.06 -6.91 16.09
CA VAL A 171 12.03 -8.05 15.18
C VAL A 171 12.94 -9.18 15.66
N ASN A 172 14.17 -8.87 16.06
CA ASN A 172 15.11 -9.88 16.56
C ASN A 172 14.63 -10.50 17.88
N SER A 173 14.09 -9.71 18.80
CA SER A 173 13.52 -10.22 20.06
C SER A 173 12.31 -11.12 19.84
N ALA A 174 11.43 -10.78 18.90
CA ALA A 174 10.33 -11.66 18.49
C ALA A 174 10.87 -12.97 17.91
N ARG A 175 11.85 -12.90 17.00
CA ARG A 175 12.49 -14.08 16.40
C ARG A 175 13.08 -15.02 17.44
N GLU A 176 13.82 -14.49 18.42
CA GLU A 176 14.43 -15.27 19.49
C GLU A 176 13.38 -16.01 20.34
N LYS A 177 12.24 -15.36 20.63
CA LYS A 177 11.14 -15.97 21.38
C LYS A 177 10.47 -17.08 20.60
N LEU A 178 10.18 -16.87 19.32
CA LEU A 178 9.55 -17.86 18.46
C LEU A 178 10.43 -19.11 18.28
N LEU A 179 11.74 -18.93 18.05
CA LEU A 179 12.68 -20.05 17.99
C LEU A 179 12.74 -20.82 19.32
N ALA A 180 12.69 -20.12 20.46
CA ALA A 180 12.69 -20.74 21.79
C ALA A 180 11.37 -21.45 22.15
N GLU A 181 10.26 -21.15 21.46
CA GLU A 181 9.00 -21.89 21.55
C GLU A 181 9.05 -23.16 20.70
N GLU A 182 9.54 -23.08 19.46
CA GLU A 182 9.73 -24.25 18.59
C GLU A 182 10.63 -25.32 19.22
N ASP A 183 11.72 -24.90 19.88
CA ASP A 183 12.62 -25.81 20.61
C ASP A 183 11.94 -26.45 21.83
N ARG A 184 11.02 -25.74 22.49
CA ARG A 184 10.24 -26.26 23.63
C ARG A 184 9.22 -27.29 23.18
N ASP A 185 8.51 -27.03 22.09
CA ASP A 185 7.51 -27.96 21.55
C ASP A 185 8.17 -29.22 20.97
N SER A 186 9.32 -29.07 20.31
CA SER A 186 10.09 -30.19 19.76
C SER A 186 10.64 -31.15 20.84
N ASN A 187 10.97 -30.61 22.02
CA ASN A 187 11.49 -31.40 23.14
C ASN A 187 10.38 -31.96 24.07
N SER A 188 9.12 -31.63 23.78
CA SER A 188 7.92 -32.07 24.52
C SER A 188 7.24 -33.31 23.94
N ALA A 189 7.67 -33.77 22.75
CA ALA A 189 7.12 -34.98 22.13
C ALA A 189 7.62 -36.24 22.87
N PRO A 190 6.72 -37.12 23.38
CA PRO A 190 7.14 -38.36 24.02
C PRO A 190 7.65 -39.38 22.97
N PRO A 191 8.53 -40.32 23.38
CA PRO A 191 9.05 -41.39 22.51
C PRO A 191 7.97 -42.40 22.07
#